data_AF-A0A967YH71-F1
#
_entry.id   AF-A0A967YH71-F1
#
_cell.length_a   1.000
_cell.length_b   1.000
_cell.length_c   1.000
_cell.angle_alpha   90.00
_cell.angle_beta   90.00
_cell.angle_gamma   90.00
#
_symmetry.space_group_name_H-M   'P 1'
#
loop_
_entity.id
_entity.type
_entity.pdbx_description
1 polymer ?
#
loop_
_entity_poly.entity_id
_entity_poly.type
_entity_poly.pdbx_seq_one_letter_code
_entity_poly.pdbx_strand_id
1 'polypeptide(L)'
;MPDKKKTIVVALGGNAISQQFEEGNIYDQFANTRRSLEGILQLIKKGHRLLITHGNGPQVGNYLIRVEAASHQVPTLPLGIIVADTEGGMGYMIEQCL
;
A
#
# COMPACT_ATOMS: atom_id res chain seq x y z
N MET A 1 -8.11 14.18 -31.69
CA MET A 1 -9.27 13.50 -31.09
C MET A 1 -9.11 13.53 -29.58
N PRO A 2 -10.13 13.86 -28.77
CA PRO A 2 -9.98 13.76 -27.32
C PRO A 2 -9.63 12.30 -26.96
N ASP A 3 -8.62 12.13 -26.11
CA ASP A 3 -8.16 10.81 -25.67
C ASP A 3 -9.36 10.00 -25.13
N LYS A 4 -9.63 8.82 -25.70
CA LYS A 4 -10.77 8.00 -25.29
C LYS A 4 -10.57 7.60 -23.83
N LYS A 5 -11.52 7.95 -22.95
CA LYS A 5 -11.49 7.52 -21.54
C LYS A 5 -11.50 5.99 -21.47
N LYS A 6 -10.50 5.41 -20.79
CA LYS A 6 -10.35 3.95 -20.59
C LYS A 6 -10.46 3.62 -19.11
N THR A 7 -10.79 2.36 -18.83
CA THR A 7 -10.59 1.75 -17.51
C THR A 7 -9.20 1.14 -17.48
N ILE A 8 -8.41 1.48 -16.46
CA ILE A 8 -7.03 1.01 -16.29
C ILE A 8 -6.92 0.37 -14.91
N VAL A 9 -6.38 -0.85 -14.88
CA VAL A 9 -6.04 -1.54 -13.63
C VAL A 9 -4.56 -1.33 -13.37
N VAL A 10 -4.22 -0.83 -12.19
CA VAL A 10 -2.84 -0.58 -11.77
C VAL A 10 -2.53 -1.42 -10.54
N ALA A 11 -1.51 -2.26 -10.63
CA ALA A 11 -1.04 -3.06 -9.51
C ALA A 11 0.22 -2.43 -8.90
N LEU A 12 0.09 -1.88 -7.69
CA LEU A 12 1.20 -1.36 -6.91
C LEU A 12 1.92 -2.51 -6.20
N GLY A 13 3.22 -2.70 -6.49
CA GLY A 13 4.01 -3.68 -5.75
C GLY A 13 4.17 -3.27 -4.28
N GLY A 14 4.24 -4.23 -3.35
CA GLY A 14 4.57 -3.93 -1.94
C GLY A 14 5.92 -3.22 -1.78
N ASN A 15 6.85 -3.43 -2.72
CA ASN A 15 8.16 -2.77 -2.80
C ASN A 15 8.10 -1.31 -3.30
N ALA A 16 6.96 -0.90 -3.89
CA ALA A 16 6.70 0.50 -4.22
C ALA A 16 6.34 1.33 -2.98
N ILE A 17 6.05 0.64 -1.86
CA ILE A 17 5.67 1.23 -0.57
C ILE A 17 6.81 1.07 0.45
N SER A 18 7.60 0.00 0.37
CA SER A 18 8.77 -0.21 1.23
C SER A 18 10.00 -0.61 0.41
N GLN A 19 11.06 0.21 0.46
CA GLN A 19 12.32 -0.09 -0.21
C GLN A 19 13.21 -0.99 0.66
N GLN A 20 14.03 -1.83 0.01
CA GLN A 20 14.78 -2.92 0.63
C GLN A 20 15.87 -2.48 1.65
N PHE A 21 16.11 -1.17 1.80
CA PHE A 21 17.17 -0.60 2.65
C PHE A 21 16.71 0.56 3.54
N GLU A 22 15.39 0.80 3.66
CA GLU A 22 14.85 1.83 4.55
C GLU A 22 14.46 1.23 5.90
N GLU A 23 14.47 2.05 6.96
CA GLU A 23 13.95 1.65 8.29
C GLU A 23 12.49 1.19 8.21
N GLY A 24 11.76 1.62 7.17
CA GLY A 24 10.39 1.20 6.92
C GLY A 24 9.40 1.82 7.89
N ASN A 25 9.75 2.96 8.50
CA ASN A 25 8.84 3.72 9.34
C ASN A 25 7.67 4.28 8.49
N ILE A 26 6.63 4.77 9.17
CA ILE A 26 5.41 5.20 8.48
C ILE A 26 5.64 6.41 7.55
N TYR A 27 6.56 7.31 7.90
CA TYR A 27 6.87 8.47 7.07
C TYR A 27 7.49 8.07 5.73
N ASP A 28 8.42 7.12 5.76
CA ASP A 28 9.05 6.56 4.56
C ASP A 28 8.01 5.86 3.68
N GLN A 29 7.11 5.07 4.29
CA GLN A 29 6.04 4.41 3.55
C GLN A 29 5.10 5.41 2.84
N PHE A 30 4.73 6.50 3.50
CA PHE A 30 3.94 7.56 2.88
C PHE A 30 4.72 8.29 1.77
N ALA A 31 6.00 8.58 1.99
CA ALA A 31 6.85 9.23 0.98
C ALA A 31 7.00 8.37 -0.29
N ASN A 32 7.26 7.08 -0.13
CA ASN A 32 7.33 6.13 -1.23
C ASN A 32 6.00 5.96 -1.94
N THR A 33 4.90 5.89 -1.19
CA THR A 33 3.55 5.82 -1.76
C THR A 33 3.25 7.03 -2.64
N ARG A 34 3.51 8.26 -2.15
CA ARG A 34 3.34 9.49 -2.95
C ARG A 34 4.15 9.45 -4.25
N ARG A 35 5.44 9.08 -4.15
CA ARG A 35 6.33 8.99 -5.32
C ARG A 35 5.80 7.97 -6.34
N SER A 36 5.35 6.81 -5.88
CA SER A 36 4.80 5.75 -6.73
C SER A 36 3.48 6.16 -7.43
N LEU A 37 2.72 7.06 -6.82
CA LEU A 37 1.46 7.55 -7.37
C LEU A 37 1.63 8.72 -8.36
N GLU A 38 2.78 9.38 -8.45
CA GLU A 38 2.98 10.56 -9.32
C GLU A 38 2.60 10.29 -10.79
N GLY A 39 3.00 9.14 -11.33
CA GLY A 39 2.63 8.73 -12.70
C GLY A 39 1.15 8.40 -12.85
N ILE A 40 0.52 7.89 -11.78
CA ILE A 40 -0.88 7.50 -11.75
C ILE A 40 -1.79 8.73 -11.71
N LEU A 41 -1.38 9.80 -11.00
CA LEU A 41 -2.09 11.08 -10.96
C LEU A 41 -2.28 11.67 -12.37
N GLN A 42 -1.35 11.45 -13.29
CA GLN A 42 -1.50 11.92 -14.68
C GLN A 42 -2.62 11.17 -15.42
N LEU A 43 -2.82 9.88 -15.15
CA LEU A 43 -3.92 9.10 -15.71
C LEU A 43 -5.27 9.58 -15.18
N ILE A 44 -5.34 9.93 -13.89
CA ILE A 44 -6.53 10.52 -13.26
C ILE A 44 -6.85 11.87 -13.90
N LYS A 45 -5.85 12.76 -14.05
CA LYS A 45 -6.00 14.09 -14.67
C LYS A 45 -6.50 14.00 -16.12
N LYS A 46 -6.14 12.95 -16.86
CA LYS A 46 -6.65 12.66 -18.21
C LYS A 46 -8.09 12.10 -18.21
N GLY A 47 -8.70 11.90 -17.05
CA GLY A 47 -10.08 11.46 -16.91
C GLY A 47 -10.28 9.97 -17.14
N HIS A 48 -9.23 9.15 -17.01
CA HIS A 48 -9.35 7.70 -17.02
C HIS A 48 -9.97 7.19 -15.71
N ARG A 49 -10.64 6.02 -15.78
CA ARG A 49 -11.13 5.31 -14.60
C ARG A 49 -10.04 4.37 -14.12
N LEU A 50 -9.64 4.50 -12.87
CA LEU A 50 -8.60 3.66 -12.29
C LEU A 50 -9.17 2.66 -11.30
N LEU A 51 -8.65 1.43 -11.33
CA LEU A 51 -8.72 0.48 -10.24
C LEU A 51 -7.30 0.23 -9.78
N ILE A 52 -7.02 0.53 -8.50
CA ILE A 52 -5.69 0.34 -7.91
C ILE A 52 -5.74 -0.89 -7.02
N THR A 53 -4.83 -1.83 -7.24
CA THR A 53 -4.54 -2.92 -6.32
C THR A 53 -3.16 -2.71 -5.72
N HIS A 54 -2.87 -3.38 -4.60
CA HIS A 54 -1.54 -3.35 -4.01
C HIS A 54 -1.14 -4.73 -3.47
N GLY A 55 0.16 -4.99 -3.40
CA GLY A 55 0.71 -6.05 -2.56
C GLY A 55 0.97 -5.55 -1.13
N ASN A 56 1.13 -6.46 -0.17
CA ASN A 56 1.37 -6.14 1.25
C ASN A 56 2.49 -6.98 1.89
N GLY A 57 3.29 -7.72 1.11
CA GLY A 57 4.28 -8.70 1.63
C GLY A 57 5.22 -8.16 2.72
N PRO A 58 5.94 -7.04 2.50
CA PRO A 58 6.77 -6.44 3.53
C PRO A 58 5.97 -5.99 4.77
N GLN A 59 4.76 -5.44 4.56
CA GLN A 59 3.93 -4.87 5.62
C GLN A 59 3.32 -5.97 6.51
N VAL A 60 2.79 -7.04 5.91
CA VAL A 60 2.25 -8.19 6.64
C VAL A 60 3.36 -8.92 7.42
N GLY A 61 4.57 -9.03 6.85
CA GLY A 61 5.73 -9.57 7.56
C GLY A 61 6.10 -8.75 8.80
N ASN A 62 6.16 -7.42 8.66
CA ASN A 62 6.44 -6.53 9.79
C ASN A 62 5.36 -6.60 10.87
N TYR A 63 4.08 -6.70 10.49
CA TYR A 63 2.99 -6.85 11.46
C TYR A 63 3.05 -8.20 12.17
N LEU A 64 3.36 -9.29 11.46
CA LEU A 64 3.53 -10.61 12.06
C LEU A 64 4.62 -10.59 13.13
N ILE A 65 5.77 -9.98 12.85
CA ILE A 65 6.85 -9.81 13.84
C ILE A 65 6.36 -9.05 15.08
N ARG A 66 5.56 -7.98 14.90
CA ARG A 66 5.00 -7.20 16.02
C ARG A 66 4.04 -8.02 16.87
N VAL A 67 3.17 -8.80 16.22
CA VAL A 67 2.22 -9.70 16.88
C VAL A 67 2.97 -10.76 17.70
N GLU A 68 4.00 -11.38 17.11
CA GLU A 68 4.83 -12.38 17.79
C GLU A 68 5.58 -11.77 18.97
N ALA A 69 6.17 -10.58 18.81
CA ALA A 69 6.88 -9.87 19.87
C ALA A 69 5.96 -9.49 21.06
N ALA A 70 4.70 -9.17 20.80
CA ALA A 70 3.71 -8.78 21.81
C ALA A 70 2.90 -9.96 22.39
N SER A 71 3.15 -11.20 21.93
CA SER A 71 2.36 -12.39 22.29
C SER A 71 2.28 -12.71 23.79
N HIS A 72 3.25 -12.21 24.58
CA HIS A 72 3.28 -12.36 26.04
C HIS A 72 2.39 -11.34 26.78
N GLN A 73 1.86 -10.33 26.07
CA GLN A 73 1.02 -9.27 26.63
C GLN A 73 -0.41 -9.32 26.09
N VAL A 74 -0.58 -9.70 24.82
CA VAL A 74 -1.88 -9.75 24.13
C VAL A 74 -1.99 -11.01 23.27
N PRO A 75 -3.21 -11.56 23.06
CA PRO A 75 -3.40 -12.70 22.17
C PRO A 75 -2.89 -12.43 20.75
N THR A 76 -2.31 -13.45 20.13
CA THR A 76 -1.83 -13.35 18.75
C THR A 76 -2.98 -13.32 17.75
N LEU A 77 -2.76 -12.65 16.62
CA LEU A 77 -3.66 -12.64 15.49
C LEU A 77 -3.21 -13.65 14.44
N PRO A 78 -4.12 -14.41 13.81
CA PRO A 78 -3.76 -15.28 12.70
C PRO A 78 -3.40 -14.44 11.47
N LEU A 79 -2.53 -14.98 10.61
CA LEU A 79 -2.01 -14.27 9.43
C LEU A 79 -3.11 -13.64 8.55
N GLY A 80 -4.25 -14.31 8.38
CA GLY A 80 -5.36 -13.78 7.58
C GLY A 80 -5.97 -12.48 8.14
N ILE A 81 -5.98 -12.31 9.46
CA ILE A 81 -6.44 -11.06 10.09
C ILE A 81 -5.39 -9.96 9.92
N ILE A 82 -4.11 -10.31 10.05
CA ILE A 82 -3.02 -9.37 9.81
C ILE A 82 -3.04 -8.87 8.35
N VAL A 83 -3.33 -9.76 7.40
CA VAL A 83 -3.54 -9.36 6.00
C VAL A 83 -4.66 -8.32 5.90
N ALA A 84 -5.83 -8.58 6.50
CA ALA A 84 -6.95 -7.63 6.49
C ALA A 84 -6.60 -6.28 7.14
N ASP A 85 -5.88 -6.29 8.27
CA ASP A 85 -5.41 -5.06 8.93
C ASP A 85 -4.50 -4.24 8.00
N THR A 86 -3.59 -4.92 7.29
CA THR A 86 -2.69 -4.25 6.33
C THR A 86 -3.42 -3.75 5.09
N GLU A 87 -4.46 -4.43 4.61
CA GLU A 87 -5.31 -3.93 3.51
C GLU A 87 -5.97 -2.61 3.88
N GLY A 88 -6.53 -2.50 5.09
CA GLY A 88 -7.13 -1.26 5.58
C GLY A 88 -6.11 -0.13 5.72
N GLY A 89 -4.99 -0.40 6.40
CA GLY A 89 -3.94 0.61 6.63
C GLY A 89 -3.28 1.09 5.34
N MET A 90 -3.00 0.19 4.40
CA MET A 90 -2.40 0.53 3.11
C MET A 90 -3.39 1.21 2.17
N GLY A 91 -4.66 0.77 2.17
CA GLY A 91 -5.73 1.45 1.44
C GLY A 91 -5.89 2.90 1.86
N TYR A 92 -5.92 3.15 3.17
CA TYR A 92 -5.91 4.51 3.73
C TYR A 92 -4.69 5.31 3.27
N MET A 93 -3.49 4.75 3.39
CA MET A 93 -2.26 5.43 2.97
C MET A 93 -2.27 5.81 1.48
N ILE A 94 -2.72 4.90 0.61
CA ILE A 94 -2.85 5.15 -0.83
C ILE A 94 -3.85 6.28 -1.08
N GLU A 95 -5.02 6.23 -0.45
CA GLU A 95 -6.06 7.26 -0.58
C GLU A 95 -5.54 8.65 -0.17
N GLN A 96 -4.81 8.74 0.96
CA GLN A 96 -4.23 10.00 1.43
C GLN A 96 -3.10 10.55 0.55
N CYS A 97 -2.61 9.75 -0.41
CA CYS A 97 -1.53 10.13 -1.33
C CYS A 97 -2.03 10.43 -2.76
N LEU A 98 -3.33 10.26 -3.03
CA LEU A 98 -3.98 10.66 -4.29
C LEU A 98 -4.42 12.14 -4.26
#